data_AF-A0A9Y2N0D4-F1
#
_entry.id   AF-A0A9Y2N0D4-F1
#
_cell.length_a   1.000
_cell.length_b   1.000
_cell.length_c   1.000
_cell.angle_alpha   90.00
_cell.angle_beta   90.00
_cell.angle_gamma   90.00
#
_symmetry.space_group_name_H-M   'P 1'
#
loop_
_entity.id
_entity.type
_entity.pdbx_description
1 polymer ?
#
loop_
_entity_poly.entity_id
_entity_poly.type
_entity_poly.pdbx_seq_one_letter_code
_entity_poly.pdbx_strand_id
1 'polypeptide(L)'
;MALNVTAMLRARTALPDPALDTLVAELLAASPDFARLWPRHDVRTNAAPRKVFHHPAVGELSLGRQVLTVPGGEWDVLIYHAEPGSAAAHALARLV
;
A
#
# COMPACT_ATOMS: atom_id res chain seq x y z
N MET A 1 4.09 6.70 2.80
CA MET A 1 3.85 5.40 2.11
C MET A 1 4.19 4.20 2.99
N ALA A 2 5.27 4.26 3.80
CA ALA A 2 5.79 3.18 4.64
C ALA A 2 4.79 2.52 5.62
N LEU A 3 3.89 3.29 6.24
CA LEU A 3 2.95 2.77 7.26
C LEU A 3 2.07 1.60 6.79
N ASN A 4 1.78 1.53 5.49
CA ASN A 4 0.86 0.54 4.93
C ASN A 4 1.56 -0.81 4.67
N VAL A 5 2.87 -0.80 4.41
CA VAL A 5 3.68 -2.01 4.14
C VAL A 5 3.99 -2.73 5.45
N THR A 6 4.37 -1.98 6.50
CA THR A 6 4.63 -2.52 7.84
C THR A 6 3.40 -3.24 8.39
N ALA A 7 2.22 -2.63 8.28
CA ALA A 7 0.96 -3.20 8.76
C ALA A 7 0.56 -4.48 8.02
N MET A 8 0.75 -4.52 6.69
CA MET A 8 0.45 -5.69 5.87
C MET A 8 1.38 -6.86 6.22
N LEU A 9 2.68 -6.61 6.34
CA LEU A 9 3.66 -7.63 6.72
C LEU A 9 3.36 -8.19 8.13
N ARG A 10 2.94 -7.34 9.08
CA ARG A 10 2.51 -7.79 10.41
C ARG A 10 1.32 -8.73 10.39
N ALA A 11 0.31 -8.44 9.58
CA ALA A 11 -0.82 -9.35 9.41
C ALA A 11 -0.39 -10.72 8.83
N ARG A 12 0.62 -10.74 7.94
CA ARG A 12 1.11 -11.97 7.31
C ARG A 12 2.06 -12.78 8.20
N THR A 13 2.84 -12.14 9.09
CA THR A 13 3.69 -12.82 10.08
C THR A 13 2.92 -13.46 11.24
N ALA A 14 1.58 -13.30 11.28
CA ALA A 14 0.77 -13.96 12.31
C ALA A 14 0.80 -15.49 12.19
N LEU A 15 1.11 -16.01 11.00
CA LEU A 15 1.42 -17.42 10.77
C LEU A 15 2.94 -17.55 10.55
N PRO A 16 3.62 -18.54 11.13
CA PRO A 16 5.05 -18.73 10.95
C PRO A 16 5.40 -19.00 9.48
N ASP A 17 6.32 -18.20 8.93
CA ASP A 17 6.86 -18.36 7.59
C ASP A 17 8.34 -17.92 7.58
N PRO A 18 9.30 -18.86 7.49
CA PRO A 18 10.73 -18.56 7.54
C PRO A 18 11.20 -17.59 6.44
N ALA A 19 10.54 -17.61 5.27
CA ALA A 19 10.88 -16.68 4.19
C ALA A 19 10.46 -15.25 4.56
N LEU A 20 9.31 -15.10 5.22
CA LEU A 20 8.82 -13.82 5.69
C LEU A 20 9.68 -13.26 6.85
N ASP A 21 10.14 -14.13 7.76
CA ASP A 21 11.05 -13.72 8.84
C ASP A 21 12.39 -13.21 8.29
N THR A 22 12.92 -13.88 7.26
CA THR A 22 14.15 -13.45 6.58
C THR A 22 13.95 -12.08 5.92
N LEU A 23 12.85 -11.89 5.19
CA LEU A 23 12.51 -10.61 4.56
C LEU A 23 12.38 -9.48 5.59
N VAL A 24 11.74 -9.75 6.74
CA VAL A 24 11.62 -8.78 7.83
C VAL A 24 13.00 -8.39 8.36
N ALA A 25 13.90 -9.36 8.56
CA ALA A 25 15.26 -9.08 9.02
C ALA A 25 16.04 -8.21 8.03
N GLU A 26 15.94 -8.49 6.73
CA GLU A 26 16.54 -7.69 5.67
C GLU A 26 15.99 -6.25 5.65
N LEU A 27 14.67 -6.08 5.76
CA LEU A 27 14.03 -4.77 5.78
C LEU A 27 14.38 -3.96 7.04
N LEU A 28 14.55 -4.62 8.19
CA LEU A 28 15.04 -3.99 9.42
C LEU A 28 16.46 -3.45 9.26
N ALA A 29 17.33 -4.17 8.55
CA ALA A 29 18.70 -3.73 8.30
C ALA A 29 18.78 -2.63 7.23
N ALA A 30 17.97 -2.71 6.18
CA ALA A 30 18.07 -1.85 5.00
C ALA A 30 17.25 -0.55 5.08
N SER A 31 16.21 -0.48 5.92
CA SER A 31 15.28 0.65 5.95
C SER A 31 15.12 1.24 7.37
N PRO A 32 15.73 2.40 7.65
CA PRO A 32 15.56 3.10 8.93
C PRO A 32 14.11 3.42 9.26
N ASP A 33 13.31 3.75 8.24
CA ASP A 33 11.87 3.98 8.40
C ASP A 33 11.11 2.70 8.78
N PHE A 34 11.45 1.57 8.17
CA PHE A 34 10.87 0.29 8.54
C PHE A 34 11.26 -0.08 9.97
N ALA A 35 12.54 0.03 10.34
CA ALA A 35 13.03 -0.23 11.69
C ALA A 35 12.34 0.64 12.76
N ARG A 36 12.02 1.89 12.43
CA ARG A 36 11.28 2.80 13.31
C ARG A 36 9.79 2.43 13.46
N LEU A 37 9.18 1.86 12.42
CA LEU A 37 7.74 1.55 12.38
C LEU A 37 7.42 0.12 12.82
N TRP A 38 8.27 -0.86 12.53
CA TRP A 38 8.05 -2.28 12.81
C TRP A 38 7.78 -2.62 14.29
N PRO A 39 8.42 -1.98 15.28
CA PRO A 39 8.15 -2.21 16.69
C PRO A 39 6.79 -1.71 17.16
N ARG A 40 6.12 -0.85 16.38
CA ARG A 40 4.81 -0.30 16.76
C ARG A 40 3.69 -1.33 16.70
N HIS A 41 3.92 -2.48 16.06
CA HIS A 41 2.94 -3.56 15.90
C HIS A 41 1.59 -3.09 15.36
N ASP A 42 1.59 -2.02 14.57
CA ASP A 42 0.38 -1.48 13.97
C ASP A 42 -0.16 -2.46 12.93
N VAL A 43 -1.28 -3.13 13.24
CA VAL A 43 -2.04 -3.90 12.24
C VAL A 43 -3.21 -3.03 11.78
N ARG A 44 -3.14 -2.53 10.54
CA ARG A 44 -4.25 -1.81 9.91
C ARG A 44 -5.03 -2.77 9.03
N THR A 45 -6.16 -3.24 9.53
CA THR A 45 -7.10 -4.09 8.79
C THR A 45 -7.94 -3.34 7.76
N ASN A 46 -8.03 -2.01 7.86
CA ASN A 46 -8.86 -1.20 6.96
C ASN A 46 -8.04 -0.17 6.20
N ALA A 47 -7.67 -0.54 4.97
CA ALA A 47 -7.20 0.39 3.95
C ALA A 47 -8.19 1.56 3.80
N ALA A 48 -7.78 2.83 3.92
CA ALA A 48 -8.67 3.93 3.54
C ALA A 48 -9.17 3.71 2.08
N PRO A 49 -10.47 3.87 1.81
CA PRO A 49 -11.06 3.61 0.49
C PRO A 49 -10.59 4.61 -0.57
N ARG A 50 -9.92 5.69 -0.13
CA ARG A 50 -9.24 6.64 -0.99
C ARG A 50 -7.77 6.75 -0.65
N LYS A 51 -6.98 7.05 -1.68
CA LYS A 51 -5.56 7.30 -1.61
C LYS A 51 -5.27 8.68 -2.20
N VAL A 52 -4.63 9.52 -1.40
CA VAL A 52 -4.10 10.80 -1.85
C VAL A 52 -2.65 10.62 -2.29
N PHE A 53 -2.35 11.11 -3.50
CA PHE A 53 -1.02 11.20 -4.07
C PHE A 53 -0.64 12.65 -4.25
N HIS A 54 0.64 12.98 -4.04
CA HIS A 54 1.19 14.27 -4.41
C HIS A 54 2.04 14.05 -5.65
N HIS A 55 1.48 14.36 -6.82
CA HIS A 55 2.11 14.13 -8.11
C HIS A 55 2.72 15.43 -8.64
N PRO A 56 3.99 15.45 -9.08
CA PRO A 56 4.68 16.69 -9.45
C PRO A 56 4.00 17.47 -10.59
N ALA A 57 3.42 16.77 -11.56
CA ALA A 57 2.78 17.41 -12.72
C ALA A 57 1.34 17.89 -12.51
N VAL A 58 0.59 17.28 -11.57
CA VAL A 58 -0.86 17.54 -11.42
C VAL A 58 -1.27 17.91 -10.00
N GLY A 59 -0.31 18.04 -9.08
CA GLY A 59 -0.54 18.38 -7.69
C GLY A 59 -1.15 17.23 -6.91
N GLU A 60 -2.08 17.56 -6.01
CA GLU A 60 -2.79 16.56 -5.22
C GLU A 60 -3.80 15.78 -6.08
N LEU A 61 -3.71 14.44 -6.00
CA LEU A 61 -4.58 13.51 -6.72
C LEU A 61 -5.21 12.53 -5.73
N SER A 62 -6.50 12.70 -5.46
CA SER A 62 -7.28 11.79 -4.60
C SER A 62 -8.00 10.74 -5.45
N LEU A 63 -7.56 9.49 -5.37
CA LEU A 63 -8.12 8.36 -6.11
C LEU A 63 -8.84 7.39 -5.17
N GLY A 64 -9.91 6.78 -5.65
CA GLY A 64 -10.49 5.57 -5.08
C GLY A 64 -9.45 4.44 -5.10
N ARG A 65 -9.47 3.58 -4.08
CA ARG A 65 -8.57 2.44 -3.93
C ARG A 65 -9.39 1.16 -3.78
N GLN A 66 -9.09 0.17 -4.59
CA GLN A 66 -9.67 -1.16 -4.50
C GLN A 66 -8.57 -2.22 -4.52
N VAL A 67 -8.73 -3.25 -3.70
CA VAL A 67 -7.92 -4.47 -3.75
C VAL A 67 -8.83 -5.59 -4.21
N LEU A 68 -8.45 -6.26 -5.29
CA LEU A 68 -9.14 -7.43 -5.81
C LEU A 68 -8.27 -8.65 -5.58
N THR A 69 -8.74 -9.57 -4.75
CA THR A 69 -8.08 -10.85 -4.53
C THR A 69 -8.55 -11.85 -5.57
N VAL A 70 -7.61 -12.43 -6.31
CA VAL A 70 -7.90 -13.43 -7.34
C VAL A 70 -8.08 -14.79 -6.64
N PRO A 71 -9.25 -15.43 -6.73
CA PRO A 71 -9.45 -16.73 -6.12
C PRO A 71 -8.47 -17.76 -6.67
N GLY A 72 -7.71 -18.42 -5.78
CA GLY A 72 -6.68 -19.39 -6.16
C GLY A 72 -5.43 -18.80 -6.81
N GLY A 73 -5.33 -17.48 -6.91
CA GLY A 73 -4.13 -16.78 -7.36
C GLY A 73 -3.19 -16.43 -6.20
N GLU A 74 -1.91 -16.28 -6.51
CA GLU A 74 -0.90 -15.82 -5.55
C GLU A 74 -0.83 -14.29 -5.42
N TRP A 75 -1.57 -13.57 -6.28
CA TRP A 75 -1.46 -12.12 -6.44
C TRP A 75 -2.80 -11.41 -6.20
N ASP A 76 -2.72 -10.30 -5.46
CA ASP A 76 -3.80 -9.31 -5.39
C ASP A 76 -3.58 -8.21 -6.43
N VAL A 77 -4.66 -7.70 -7.00
CA VAL A 77 -4.64 -6.54 -7.90
C VAL A 77 -5.04 -5.29 -7.12
N LEU A 78 -4.15 -4.30 -7.06
CA LEU A 78 -4.42 -3.00 -6.47
C LEU A 78 -4.79 -2.00 -7.57
N ILE A 79 -6.03 -1.50 -7.53
CA ILE A 79 -6.55 -0.53 -8.50
C ILE A 79 -6.71 0.82 -7.84
N TYR A 80 -6.22 1.86 -8.51
CA TYR A 80 -6.53 3.24 -8.22
C TYR A 80 -7.38 3.82 -9.34
N HIS A 81 -8.54 4.38 -9.01
CA HIS A 81 -9.48 4.93 -9.99
C HIS A 81 -9.96 6.32 -9.59
N ALA A 82 -10.36 7.12 -10.57
CA ALA A 82 -11.05 8.38 -10.35
C ALA A 82 -12.50 8.25 -10.82
N GLU A 83 -13.41 8.94 -10.14
CA GLU A 83 -14.80 9.02 -10.61
C GLU A 83 -14.87 9.67 -11.99
N PRO A 84 -15.60 9.10 -12.97
CA PRO A 84 -15.74 9.68 -14.30
C PRO A 84 -16.19 11.15 -14.25
N GLY A 85 -15.55 12.01 -15.04
CA GLY A 85 -15.86 13.45 -15.08
C GLY A 85 -15.34 14.26 -13.88
N SER A 86 -14.76 13.63 -12.85
CA SER A 86 -14.19 14.36 -11.70
C SER A 86 -12.91 15.12 -12.06
N ALA A 87 -12.53 16.10 -11.24
CA ALA A 87 -11.22 16.77 -11.35
C ALA A 87 -10.05 15.77 -11.27
N ALA A 88 -10.18 14.74 -10.44
CA ALA A 88 -9.19 13.67 -10.34
C ALA A 88 -9.08 12.85 -11.63
N ALA A 89 -10.20 12.60 -12.34
CA ALA A 89 -10.17 11.89 -13.62
C ALA A 89 -9.47 12.73 -14.71
N HIS A 90 -9.76 14.02 -14.78
CA HIS A 90 -9.07 14.94 -15.69
C HIS A 90 -7.57 15.04 -15.38
N ALA A 91 -7.21 15.09 -14.09
CA ALA A 91 -5.81 15.10 -13.68
C ALA A 91 -5.10 13.78 -14.01
N LEU A 92 -5.73 12.63 -13.74
CA LEU A 92 -5.19 11.30 -14.06
C LEU A 92 -5.00 11.11 -15.57
N ALA A 93 -5.92 11.59 -16.40
CA ALA A 93 -5.82 11.52 -17.86
C ALA A 93 -4.64 12.32 -18.44
N ARG A 94 -4.04 13.24 -17.67
CA ARG A 94 -2.81 13.95 -18.07
C ARG A 94 -1.52 13.19 -17.73
N LEU A 95 -1.62 12.03 -17.09
CA LEU A 95 -0.47 11.22 -16.65
C LEU A 95 -0.26 9.96 -17.49
N VAL A 96 -1.16 9.71 -18.46
CA VAL A 96 -1.10 8.57 -19.40
C VAL A 96 -0.52 8.98 -20.73
#